data_AF-A0AA39T442-F1
#
_entry.id   AF-A0AA39T442-F1
#
_cell.length_a   1.000
_cell.length_b   1.000
_cell.length_c   1.000
_cell.angle_alpha   90.00
_cell.angle_beta   90.00
_cell.angle_gamma   90.00
#
_symmetry.space_group_name_H-M   'P 1'
#
loop_
_entity.id
_entity.type
_entity.pdbx_description
1 polymer ?
#
loop_
_entity_poly.entity_id
_entity_poly.type
_entity_poly.pdbx_seq_one_letter_code
_entity_poly.pdbx_strand_id
1 'polypeptide(L)'
;MDSGSEIEHEAFLAFWLTRFVFPVSSVILRAVFPIAIHLARGTRIALAPAILAGIYRDLSLLKEKIVALAQLDHFENEQDSSALVITLHSPLQLVQIWAWERFLELRPKPNLIQLGEPRFAQWHKTMLRVENVRTVLDSAEESFDRHPYAKTLKNWSFLSFRQKRNVGIG
;
A
#
# COMPACT_ATOMS: atom_id res chain seq x y z
N MET A 1 33.02 -14.79 6.96
CA MET A 1 31.98 -15.73 7.43
C MET A 1 30.75 -14.89 7.70
N ASP A 2 29.89 -14.71 6.71
CA ASP A 2 28.62 -13.98 6.85
C ASP A 2 27.56 -14.44 5.81
N SER A 3 27.84 -15.50 5.04
CA SER A 3 26.98 -15.96 3.93
C SER A 3 25.60 -16.45 4.38
N GLY A 4 25.41 -16.73 5.67
CA GLY A 4 24.10 -17.03 6.23
C GLY A 4 23.15 -15.85 6.13
N SER A 5 23.63 -14.63 6.41
CA SER A 5 22.79 -13.42 6.39
C SER A 5 22.39 -13.02 4.97
N GLU A 6 23.24 -13.27 3.97
CA GLU A 6 22.92 -13.04 2.55
C GLU A 6 21.80 -13.95 2.06
N ILE A 7 21.88 -15.26 2.36
CA ILE A 7 20.86 -16.24 1.97
C ILE A 7 19.54 -15.97 2.71
N GLU A 8 19.60 -15.60 4.00
CA GLU A 8 18.43 -15.21 4.78
C GLU A 8 17.75 -13.97 4.18
N HIS A 9 18.52 -12.97 3.74
CA HIS A 9 17.98 -11.77 3.11
C HIS A 9 17.30 -12.09 1.76
N GLU A 10 17.94 -12.92 0.93
CA GLU A 10 17.36 -13.38 -0.34
C GLU A 10 16.07 -14.20 -0.12
N ALA A 11 16.07 -15.10 0.87
CA ALA A 11 14.90 -15.90 1.22
C ALA A 11 13.74 -15.02 1.73
N PHE A 12 14.05 -14.03 2.58
CA PHE A 12 13.07 -13.04 3.03
C PHE A 12 12.46 -12.27 1.86
N LEU A 13 13.28 -11.80 0.92
CA LEU A 13 12.80 -11.08 -0.26
C LEU A 13 11.95 -11.97 -1.17
N ALA A 14 12.31 -13.25 -1.35
CA ALA A 14 11.52 -14.20 -2.13
C ALA A 14 10.14 -14.42 -1.50
N PHE A 15 10.08 -14.58 -0.17
CA PHE A 15 8.82 -14.67 0.56
C PHE A 15 7.99 -13.38 0.41
N TRP A 16 8.61 -12.22 0.64
CA TRP A 16 7.95 -10.92 0.54
C TRP A 16 7.38 -10.65 -0.86
N LEU A 17 8.15 -10.94 -1.92
CA LEU A 17 7.70 -10.82 -3.31
C LEU A 17 6.50 -11.71 -3.59
N THR A 18 6.54 -12.98 -3.16
CA THR A 18 5.42 -13.90 -3.36
C THR A 18 4.16 -13.43 -2.62
N ARG A 19 4.31 -12.95 -1.38
CA ARG A 19 3.17 -12.64 -0.53
C ARG A 19 2.51 -11.31 -0.84
N PHE A 20 3.29 -10.30 -1.23
CA PHE A 20 2.82 -8.91 -1.33
C PHE A 20 2.90 -8.30 -2.73
N VAL A 21 3.75 -8.82 -3.61
CA VAL A 21 3.93 -8.27 -4.98
C VAL A 21 3.29 -9.16 -6.04
N PHE A 22 3.46 -10.48 -5.93
CA PHE A 22 2.94 -11.48 -6.86
C PHE A 22 2.08 -12.53 -6.13
N PRO A 23 0.95 -12.14 -5.52
CA PRO A 23 0.10 -13.05 -4.75
C PRO A 23 -0.71 -13.96 -5.68
N VAL A 24 -0.04 -14.93 -6.28
CA VAL A 24 -0.62 -15.96 -7.18
C VAL A 24 -0.71 -17.31 -6.47
N SER A 25 0.09 -17.53 -5.43
CA SER A 25 0.18 -18.81 -4.70
C SER A 25 0.42 -18.58 -3.20
N SER A 26 -0.01 -19.55 -2.39
CA SER A 26 0.33 -19.64 -0.96
C SER A 26 1.75 -20.16 -0.72
N VAL A 27 2.41 -20.69 -1.76
CA VAL A 27 3.78 -21.23 -1.72
C VAL A 27 4.74 -20.29 -2.44
N ILE A 28 5.96 -20.17 -1.93
CA ILE A 28 7.03 -19.38 -2.53
C ILE A 28 7.29 -19.85 -3.98
N LEU A 29 7.13 -18.94 -4.93
CA LEU A 29 7.30 -19.26 -6.35
C LEU A 29 8.77 -19.24 -6.74
N ARG A 30 9.27 -20.32 -7.36
CA ARG A 30 10.66 -20.35 -7.89
C ARG A 30 10.95 -19.21 -8.86
N ALA A 31 9.92 -18.72 -9.56
CA ALA A 31 10.01 -17.58 -10.48
C ALA A 31 10.40 -16.26 -9.81
N VAL A 32 10.20 -16.09 -8.49
CA VAL A 32 10.58 -14.86 -7.79
C VAL A 32 12.04 -14.85 -7.31
N PHE A 33 12.73 -16.00 -7.33
CA PHE A 33 14.12 -16.10 -6.84
C PHE A 33 15.09 -15.18 -7.58
N PRO A 34 15.10 -15.12 -8.94
CA PRO A 34 15.99 -14.19 -9.63
C PRO A 34 15.73 -12.73 -9.23
N ILE A 35 14.47 -12.35 -9.06
CA ILE A 35 14.07 -11.00 -8.63
C ILE A 35 14.59 -10.72 -7.21
N ALA A 36 14.42 -11.67 -6.28
CA ALA A 36 14.90 -11.56 -4.91
C ALA A 36 16.42 -11.40 -4.84
N ILE A 37 17.16 -12.22 -5.59
CA ILE A 37 18.63 -12.17 -5.69
C ILE A 37 19.08 -10.80 -6.24
N HIS A 38 18.44 -10.32 -7.30
CA HIS A 38 18.76 -9.01 -7.86
C HIS A 38 18.49 -7.88 -6.86
N LEU A 39 17.36 -7.92 -6.13
CA LEU A 39 17.03 -6.94 -5.09
C LEU A 39 18.03 -6.98 -3.93
N ALA A 40 18.40 -8.18 -3.45
CA ALA A 40 19.37 -8.37 -2.38
C ALA A 40 20.74 -7.76 -2.73
N ARG A 41 21.13 -7.86 -4.00
CA ARG A 41 22.35 -7.25 -4.55
C ARG A 41 22.25 -5.74 -4.80
N GLY A 42 21.13 -5.12 -4.46
CA GLY A 42 20.89 -3.68 -4.66
C GLY A 42 20.48 -3.28 -6.07
N THR A 43 20.08 -4.24 -6.92
CA THR A 43 19.55 -3.93 -8.25
C THR A 43 18.19 -3.25 -8.12
N ARG A 44 18.03 -2.08 -8.74
CA ARG A 44 16.75 -1.36 -8.73
C ARG A 44 15.77 -2.03 -9.69
N ILE A 45 14.67 -2.56 -9.16
CA ILE A 45 13.60 -3.18 -9.94
C ILE A 45 12.30 -2.39 -9.72
N ALA A 46 11.58 -2.08 -10.80
CA ALA A 46 10.31 -1.38 -10.74
C ALA A 46 9.18 -2.35 -10.35
N LEU A 47 8.89 -2.46 -9.04
CA LEU A 47 7.81 -3.30 -8.53
C LEU A 47 6.44 -2.60 -8.48
N ALA A 48 6.43 -1.27 -8.61
CA ALA A 48 5.21 -0.47 -8.52
C ALA A 48 4.10 -0.92 -9.49
N PRO A 49 4.36 -1.25 -10.77
CA PRO A 49 3.33 -1.72 -11.67
C PRO A 49 2.65 -3.02 -11.19
N ALA A 50 3.42 -3.97 -10.66
CA ALA A 50 2.89 -5.24 -10.16
C ALA A 50 2.01 -5.04 -8.92
N ILE A 51 2.48 -4.23 -7.97
CA ILE A 51 1.70 -3.88 -6.77
C ILE A 51 0.40 -3.17 -7.17
N LEU A 52 0.48 -2.21 -8.09
CA LEU A 52 -0.67 -1.45 -8.55
C LEU A 52 -1.71 -2.34 -9.26
N ALA A 53 -1.27 -3.27 -10.10
CA ALA A 53 -2.15 -4.25 -10.73
C ALA A 53 -2.88 -5.12 -9.68
N GLY A 54 -2.18 -5.54 -8.63
CA GLY A 54 -2.78 -6.27 -7.51
C GLY A 54 -3.83 -5.45 -6.76
N ILE A 55 -3.55 -4.18 -6.49
CA ILE A 55 -4.51 -3.25 -5.86
C ILE A 55 -5.76 -3.09 -6.72
N TYR A 56 -5.61 -2.81 -8.02
CA TYR A 56 -6.77 -2.63 -8.91
C TYR A 56 -7.62 -3.89 -9.02
N ARG A 57 -6.99 -5.06 -9.17
CA ARG A 57 -7.69 -6.36 -9.17
C ARG A 57 -8.55 -6.52 -7.91
N ASP A 58 -7.96 -6.28 -6.75
CA ASP A 58 -8.63 -6.47 -5.46
C ASP A 58 -9.74 -5.43 -5.22
N LEU A 59 -9.55 -4.18 -5.67
CA LEU A 59 -10.60 -3.16 -5.65
C LEU A 59 -11.77 -3.51 -6.59
N SER A 60 -11.49 -4.08 -7.77
CA SER A 60 -12.53 -4.57 -8.68
C SER A 60 -13.34 -5.69 -8.05
N LEU A 61 -12.68 -6.68 -7.43
CA LEU A 61 -13.35 -7.76 -6.70
C LEU A 61 -14.22 -7.23 -5.56
N LEU A 62 -13.72 -6.26 -4.80
CA LEU A 62 -14.48 -5.61 -3.74
C LEU A 62 -15.72 -4.90 -4.28
N LYS A 63 -15.58 -4.17 -5.39
CA LYS A 63 -16.70 -3.49 -6.06
C LYS A 63 -17.77 -4.47 -6.52
N GLU A 64 -17.38 -5.53 -7.22
CA GLU A 64 -18.32 -6.56 -7.72
C GLU A 64 -19.13 -7.17 -6.58
N LYS A 65 -18.47 -7.44 -5.45
CA LYS A 65 -19.10 -8.03 -4.28
C LYS A 65 -20.03 -7.06 -3.56
N ILE A 66 -19.67 -5.78 -3.43
CA ILE A 66 -20.57 -4.74 -2.91
C ILE A 66 -21.84 -4.64 -3.77
N VAL A 67 -21.68 -4.68 -5.10
CA VAL A 67 -22.84 -4.65 -6.02
C VAL A 67 -23.71 -5.90 -5.86
N ALA A 68 -23.11 -7.09 -5.76
CA ALA A 68 -23.85 -8.33 -5.54
C ALA A 68 -24.61 -8.33 -4.20
N LEU A 69 -24.01 -7.81 -3.13
CA LEU A 69 -24.66 -7.63 -1.83
C LEU A 69 -25.87 -6.70 -1.91
N ALA A 70 -25.71 -5.53 -2.55
CA ALA A 70 -26.82 -4.59 -2.72
C ALA A 70 -27.98 -5.16 -3.55
N GLN A 71 -27.71 -6.11 -4.44
CA GLN A 71 -28.75 -6.82 -5.20
C GLN A 71 -29.44 -7.92 -4.39
N LEU A 72 -28.72 -8.58 -3.46
CA LEU A 72 -29.26 -9.61 -2.59
C LEU A 72 -30.15 -9.03 -1.48
N ASP A 73 -29.86 -7.83 -0.97
CA ASP A 73 -30.73 -7.13 0.00
C ASP A 73 -32.15 -6.84 -0.57
N HIS A 74 -32.34 -6.95 -1.89
CA HIS A 74 -33.66 -6.85 -2.55
C HIS A 74 -34.39 -8.19 -2.73
N PHE A 75 -33.74 -9.32 -2.48
CA PHE A 75 -34.33 -10.64 -2.56
C PHE A 75 -34.14 -11.34 -1.20
N GLU A 76 -35.16 -11.27 -0.34
CA GLU A 76 -35.24 -11.98 0.93
C GLU A 76 -35.11 -13.50 0.71
N ASN A 77 -33.90 -14.03 0.61
CA ASN A 77 -33.65 -15.46 0.71
C ASN A 77 -32.27 -15.68 1.33
N GLU A 78 -32.29 -16.25 2.52
CA GLU A 78 -31.15 -16.75 3.26
C GLU A 78 -30.47 -17.89 2.49
N GLN A 79 -29.55 -17.58 1.57
CA GLN A 79 -28.74 -18.62 0.93
C GLN A 79 -27.26 -18.21 0.89
N ASP A 80 -26.46 -19.03 1.58
CA ASP A 80 -25.00 -19.11 1.55
C ASP A 80 -24.21 -17.83 1.84
N SER A 81 -24.16 -17.50 3.14
CA SER A 81 -23.18 -16.56 3.72
C SER A 81 -21.72 -16.91 3.37
N SER A 82 -21.44 -18.14 2.92
CA SER A 82 -20.13 -18.60 2.41
C SER A 82 -19.76 -18.02 1.04
N ALA A 83 -20.71 -17.61 0.20
CA ALA A 83 -20.44 -17.08 -1.15
C ALA A 83 -19.82 -15.67 -1.13
N LEU A 84 -19.82 -15.02 0.04
CA LEU A 84 -19.41 -13.64 0.26
C LEU A 84 -17.98 -13.49 0.79
N VAL A 85 -17.27 -14.60 1.05
CA VAL A 85 -15.88 -14.55 1.50
C VAL A 85 -15.00 -14.04 0.35
N ILE A 86 -14.32 -12.91 0.58
CA ILE A 86 -13.34 -12.34 -0.35
C ILE A 86 -11.98 -12.44 0.32
N THR A 87 -11.01 -13.03 -0.40
CA THR A 87 -9.61 -12.99 0.03
C THR A 87 -8.89 -11.89 -0.74
N LEU A 88 -8.44 -10.87 -0.01
CA LEU A 88 -7.67 -9.76 -0.55
C LEU A 88 -6.20 -9.98 -0.22
N HIS A 89 -5.33 -9.84 -1.21
CA HIS A 89 -3.89 -10.08 -1.04
C HIS A 89 -3.05 -8.81 -1.23
N SER A 90 -3.62 -7.79 -1.87
CA SER A 90 -2.95 -6.52 -2.12
C SER A 90 -2.80 -5.71 -0.82
N PRO A 91 -1.73 -4.89 -0.73
CA PRO A 91 -1.49 -4.02 0.42
C PRO A 91 -2.43 -2.80 0.38
N LEU A 92 -3.73 -3.00 0.65
CA LEU A 92 -4.75 -1.94 0.64
C LEU A 92 -4.48 -0.82 1.65
N GLN A 93 -3.59 -1.05 2.63
CA GLN A 93 -3.07 0.01 3.49
C GLN A 93 -2.43 1.15 2.70
N LEU A 94 -1.85 0.87 1.51
CA LEU A 94 -1.32 1.92 0.64
C LEU A 94 -2.42 2.85 0.13
N VAL A 95 -3.60 2.31 -0.20
CA VAL A 95 -4.77 3.10 -0.63
C VAL A 95 -5.31 3.91 0.54
N GLN A 96 -5.37 3.33 1.73
CA GLN A 96 -5.80 4.03 2.95
C GLN A 96 -4.88 5.21 3.28
N ILE A 97 -3.57 4.98 3.27
CA ILE A 97 -2.59 6.03 3.55
C ILE A 97 -2.60 7.09 2.45
N TRP A 98 -2.72 6.68 1.18
CA TRP A 98 -2.87 7.61 0.06
C TRP A 98 -4.07 8.55 0.28
N ALA A 99 -5.20 8.02 0.78
CA ALA A 99 -6.37 8.80 1.12
C ALA A 99 -6.11 9.73 2.32
N TRP A 100 -5.59 9.24 3.44
CA TRP A 100 -5.32 10.05 4.63
C TRP A 100 -4.32 11.19 4.40
N GLU A 101 -3.35 10.97 3.51
CA GLU A 101 -2.40 12.00 3.15
C GLU A 101 -2.99 13.08 2.25
N ARG A 102 -4.08 12.79 1.52
CA ARG A 102 -4.62 13.69 0.49
C ARG A 102 -5.94 14.34 0.87
N PHE A 103 -6.79 13.65 1.61
CA PHE A 103 -8.09 14.15 2.03
C PHE A 103 -8.02 14.52 3.51
N LEU A 104 -8.00 15.83 3.80
CA LEU A 104 -7.87 16.34 5.17
C LEU A 104 -9.01 15.86 6.08
N GLU A 105 -10.22 15.77 5.54
CA GLU A 105 -11.41 15.33 6.27
C GLU A 105 -11.39 13.83 6.60
N LEU A 106 -10.67 13.02 5.80
CA LEU A 106 -10.46 11.59 6.07
C LEU A 106 -9.25 11.33 6.95
N ARG A 107 -8.52 12.37 7.38
CA ARG A 107 -7.23 12.22 8.04
C ARG A 107 -7.41 11.99 9.55
N PRO A 108 -6.98 10.84 10.10
CA PRO A 108 -6.91 10.67 11.55
C PRO A 108 -5.83 11.58 12.16
N LYS A 109 -5.84 11.72 13.49
CA LYS A 109 -4.76 12.43 14.18
C LYS A 109 -3.41 11.71 13.93
N PRO A 110 -2.42 12.37 13.30
CA PRO A 110 -1.15 11.73 13.00
C PRO A 110 -0.33 11.52 14.28
N ASN A 111 0.38 10.39 14.35
CA ASN A 111 1.34 10.12 15.40
C ASN A 111 2.63 10.92 15.21
N LEU A 112 3.36 11.11 16.30
CA LEU A 112 4.74 11.59 16.24
C LEU A 112 5.62 10.51 15.60
N ILE A 113 6.35 10.85 14.54
CA ILE A 113 7.37 9.96 13.95
C ILE A 113 8.61 10.00 14.85
N GLN A 114 9.04 8.83 15.32
CA GLN A 114 10.29 8.70 16.07
C GLN A 114 11.50 8.69 15.13
N LEU A 115 12.68 9.00 15.66
CA LEU A 115 13.90 8.99 14.86
C LEU A 115 14.16 7.58 14.31
N GLY A 116 14.34 7.47 12.99
CA GLY A 116 14.56 6.20 12.30
C GLY A 116 13.27 5.52 11.80
N GLU A 117 12.09 6.03 12.19
CA GLU A 117 10.82 5.49 11.69
C GLU A 117 10.49 5.99 10.26
N PRO A 118 9.82 5.16 9.45
CA PRO A 118 9.33 5.58 8.16
C PRO A 118 8.19 6.59 8.32
N ARG A 119 7.94 7.39 7.28
CA ARG A 119 6.78 8.29 7.21
C ARG A 119 5.45 7.60 7.50
N PHE A 120 5.31 6.33 7.12
CA PHE A 120 4.11 5.54 7.42
C PHE A 120 3.84 5.33 8.91
N ALA A 121 4.83 5.49 9.79
CA ALA A 121 4.64 5.39 11.24
C ALA A 121 3.65 6.44 11.78
N GLN A 122 3.50 7.58 11.09
CA GLN A 122 2.51 8.60 11.46
C GLN A 122 1.07 8.07 11.44
N TRP A 123 0.82 6.98 10.72
CA TRP A 123 -0.50 6.34 10.57
C TRP A 123 -0.57 4.97 11.27
N HIS A 124 0.40 4.64 12.12
CA HIS A 124 0.42 3.36 12.81
C HIS A 124 -0.75 3.25 13.81
N LYS A 125 -1.53 2.17 13.71
CA LYS A 125 -2.69 1.89 14.58
C LYS A 125 -3.72 3.03 14.64
N THR A 126 -3.73 3.92 13.65
CA THR A 126 -4.78 4.94 13.54
C THR A 126 -5.97 4.37 12.80
N MET A 127 -7.16 4.56 13.33
CA MET A 127 -8.41 4.23 12.67
C MET A 127 -9.32 5.43 12.74
N LEU A 128 -9.86 5.84 11.58
CA LEU A 128 -10.89 6.86 11.49
C LEU A 128 -12.17 6.17 11.02
N ARG A 129 -13.25 6.30 11.78
CA ARG A 129 -14.58 5.88 11.32
C ARG A 129 -15.24 7.10 10.68
N VAL A 130 -15.44 7.05 9.37
CA VAL A 130 -16.13 8.09 8.60
C VAL A 130 -17.45 7.49 8.14
N GLU A 131 -18.56 8.14 8.48
CA GLU A 131 -19.90 7.64 8.15
C GLU A 131 -20.19 7.72 6.66
N ASN A 132 -19.75 8.79 5.99
CA ASN A 132 -20.03 8.98 4.58
C ASN A 132 -18.78 9.42 3.81
N VAL A 133 -17.94 8.45 3.44
CA VAL A 133 -16.71 8.71 2.66
C VAL A 133 -17.04 9.36 1.32
N ARG A 134 -18.19 9.05 0.72
CA ARG A 134 -18.60 9.58 -0.59
C ARG A 134 -18.74 11.09 -0.58
N THR A 135 -19.42 11.65 0.42
CA THR A 135 -19.63 13.10 0.50
C THR A 135 -18.31 13.84 0.63
N VAL A 136 -17.38 13.29 1.41
CA VAL A 136 -16.03 13.86 1.59
C VAL A 136 -15.26 13.85 0.26
N LEU A 137 -15.35 12.77 -0.51
CA LEU A 137 -14.68 12.70 -1.81
C LEU A 137 -15.29 13.67 -2.84
N ASP A 138 -16.63 13.81 -2.84
CA ASP A 138 -17.35 14.70 -3.74
C ASP A 138 -17.08 16.19 -3.42
N SER A 139 -16.79 16.54 -2.16
CA SER A 139 -16.45 17.91 -1.73
C SER A 139 -14.95 18.20 -1.65
N ALA A 140 -14.09 17.21 -1.95
CA ALA A 140 -12.66 17.29 -1.68
C ALA A 140 -11.86 18.25 -2.56
N GLU A 141 -12.45 18.86 -3.58
CA GLU A 141 -11.70 19.67 -4.56
C GLU A 141 -10.85 20.75 -3.88
N GLU A 142 -11.40 21.41 -2.86
CA GLU A 142 -10.70 22.45 -2.10
C GLU A 142 -9.77 21.89 -1.00
N SER A 143 -10.08 20.71 -0.46
CA SER A 143 -9.35 20.11 0.67
C SER A 143 -8.30 19.06 0.26
N PHE A 144 -8.15 18.80 -1.04
CA PHE A 144 -7.23 17.81 -1.59
C PHE A 144 -5.77 18.27 -1.67
N ASP A 145 -4.86 17.54 -1.02
CA ASP A 145 -3.43 17.78 -1.09
C ASP A 145 -2.77 17.06 -2.27
N ARG A 146 -2.32 17.84 -3.28
CA ARG A 146 -1.66 17.29 -4.47
C ARG A 146 -0.24 16.76 -4.21
N HIS A 147 0.45 17.28 -3.20
CA HIS A 147 1.88 17.01 -2.98
C HIS A 147 2.22 16.71 -1.51
N PRO A 148 1.59 15.70 -0.88
CA PRO A 148 1.83 15.40 0.53
C PRO A 148 3.30 15.06 0.83
N TYR A 149 4.00 14.44 -0.12
CA TYR A 149 5.42 14.05 0.01
C TYR A 149 6.42 15.20 -0.16
N ALA A 150 5.98 16.39 -0.57
CA ALA A 150 6.83 17.57 -0.62
C ALA A 150 6.90 18.29 0.74
N LYS A 151 5.98 17.98 1.65
CA LYS A 151 5.88 18.64 2.96
C LYS A 151 6.90 18.08 3.94
N THR A 152 7.61 18.99 4.60
CA THR A 152 8.52 18.67 5.71
C THR A 152 7.71 18.17 6.90
N LEU A 153 8.07 17.00 7.41
CA LEU A 153 7.47 16.44 8.63
C LEU A 153 8.40 16.69 9.82
N LYS A 154 7.84 17.09 10.96
CA LYS A 154 8.61 17.23 12.20
C LYS A 154 9.21 15.87 12.58
N ASN A 155 10.49 15.83 12.94
CA ASN A 155 11.26 14.63 13.30
C ASN A 155 11.51 13.61 12.17
N TRP A 156 11.10 13.91 10.94
CA TRP A 156 11.43 13.08 9.78
C TRP A 156 12.44 13.82 8.89
N SER A 157 13.71 13.46 9.03
CA SER A 157 14.80 14.00 8.21
C SER A 157 14.86 13.26 6.86
N PHE A 158 14.08 13.72 5.87
CA PHE A 158 14.15 13.23 4.48
C PHE A 158 15.47 13.55 3.74
N LEU A 159 16.52 13.97 4.47
CA LEU A 159 17.82 14.48 4.01
C LEU A 159 18.11 14.37 2.49
N SER A 160 18.01 15.53 1.82
CA SER A 160 18.87 16.00 0.72
C SER A 160 19.10 15.12 -0.54
N PHE A 161 18.37 14.02 -0.74
CA PHE A 161 18.60 13.18 -1.92
C PHE A 161 18.12 13.80 -3.25
N ARG A 162 17.20 14.77 -3.20
CA ARG A 162 16.65 15.43 -4.40
C ARG A 162 17.44 16.66 -4.86
N GLN A 163 18.41 17.15 -4.10
CA GLN A 163 19.11 18.40 -4.42
C GLN A 163 20.41 18.20 -5.21
N LYS A 164 20.96 16.98 -5.23
CA LYS A 164 22.22 16.65 -5.92
C LYS A 164 22.08 16.29 -7.41
N ARG A 165 20.99 16.69 -8.09
CA ARG A 165 20.86 16.49 -9.55
C ARG A 165 20.73 17.77 -10.38
N ASN A 166 20.94 18.94 -9.79
CA ASN A 166 21.05 20.20 -10.51
C ASN A 166 22.35 20.95 -10.14
N VAL A 167 23.52 20.39 -10.47
CA VAL A 167 24.73 21.19 -10.75
C VAL A 167 25.54 20.42 -11.79
N GLY A 168 25.69 21.00 -12.99
CA GLY A 168 26.56 20.46 -14.04
C GLY A 168 26.02 20.49 -15.47
N ILE A 169 25.39 21.60 -15.90
CA ILE A 169 25.41 22.02 -17.32
C ILE A 169 25.51 23.54 -17.32
N GLY A 170 26.59 24.07 -17.90
CA GLY A 170 26.90 25.50 -18.02
C GLY A 170 28.33 25.78 -17.61
#